data_AF-A0A3D4JUP9-F1
#
_entry.id   AF-A0A3D4JUP9-F1
#
_cell.length_a   1.000
_cell.length_b   1.000
_cell.length_c   1.000
_cell.angle_alpha   90.00
_cell.angle_beta   90.00
_cell.angle_gamma   90.00
#
_symmetry.space_group_name_H-M   'P 1'
#
loop_
_entity.id
_entity.type
_entity.pdbx_description
1 polymer ?
#
loop_
_entity_poly.entity_id
_entity_poly.type
_entity_poly.pdbx_seq_one_letter_code
_entity_poly.pdbx_strand_id
1 'polypeptide(L)'
;MELIHRNLAIGIHDALQETFFEKNKYADKVIERLLKANKKWGSQDRAVVSEIFYNIIRWKKRLEYYMGEGVKPNNIYKLIIAYLLWSKTNYKKFEEFDGIKIADILTKLKKGTVPTKAIEHSIPEWLAETLEKELGEKWEKEMYALNEQAPTVLRANSLRTTTKELISDLSDENIVSYPI
;
A
#
# COMPACT_ATOMS: atom_id res chain seq x y z
N MET A 1 6.25 -8.22 -9.56
CA MET A 1 4.80 -8.12 -9.30
C MET A 1 4.12 -7.59 -10.54
N GLU A 2 3.00 -8.18 -10.97
CA GLU A 2 2.29 -7.74 -12.18
C GLU A 2 0.76 -7.75 -11.99
N LEU A 3 0.08 -6.72 -12.47
CA LEU A 3 -1.39 -6.65 -12.50
C LEU A 3 -1.91 -7.06 -13.88
N ILE A 4 -2.10 -8.36 -14.09
CA ILE A 4 -2.43 -8.93 -15.42
C ILE A 4 -3.92 -9.24 -15.57
N HIS A 5 -4.60 -9.57 -14.47
CA HIS A 5 -5.98 -10.02 -14.49
C HIS A 5 -6.95 -8.88 -14.15
N ARG A 6 -7.94 -8.65 -15.02
CA ARG A 6 -8.94 -7.58 -14.89
C ARG A 6 -9.73 -7.67 -13.57
N ASN A 7 -10.07 -8.88 -13.14
CA ASN A 7 -10.80 -9.09 -11.88
C ASN A 7 -10.04 -8.62 -10.64
N LEU A 8 -8.70 -8.63 -10.65
CA LEU A 8 -7.89 -8.09 -9.56
C LEU A 8 -8.00 -6.56 -9.52
N ALA A 9 -7.96 -5.90 -10.68
CA ALA A 9 -8.12 -4.44 -10.77
C ALA A 9 -9.49 -3.99 -10.24
N ILE A 10 -10.56 -4.71 -10.60
CA ILE A 10 -11.92 -4.48 -10.08
C ILE A 10 -11.96 -4.70 -8.56
N GLY A 11 -11.38 -5.79 -8.07
CA GLY A 11 -11.35 -6.07 -6.64
C GLY A 11 -10.59 -5.02 -5.82
N ILE A 12 -9.46 -4.52 -6.35
CA ILE A 12 -8.71 -3.41 -5.74
C ILE A 12 -9.55 -2.14 -5.75
N HIS A 13 -10.21 -1.83 -6.86
CA HIS A 13 -11.11 -0.68 -6.98
C HIS A 13 -12.20 -0.71 -5.91
N ASP A 14 -12.93 -1.82 -5.80
CA ASP A 14 -14.05 -1.94 -4.87
C ASP A 14 -13.59 -1.86 -3.41
N ALA A 15 -12.45 -2.48 -3.09
CA ALA A 15 -11.86 -2.38 -1.76
C ALA A 15 -11.43 -0.95 -1.40
N LEU A 16 -10.82 -0.21 -2.35
CA LEU A 16 -10.45 1.19 -2.13
C LEU A 16 -11.68 2.08 -1.99
N GLN A 17 -12.73 1.83 -2.78
CA GLN A 17 -14.00 2.54 -2.70
C GLN A 17 -14.61 2.39 -1.31
N GLU A 18 -14.71 1.14 -0.83
CA GLU A 18 -15.23 0.85 0.51
C GLU A 18 -14.37 1.50 1.59
N THR A 19 -13.04 1.42 1.47
CA THR A 19 -12.10 1.94 2.48
C THR A 19 -12.14 3.46 2.59
N PHE A 20 -12.26 4.19 1.48
CA PHE A 20 -12.17 5.66 1.49
C PHE A 20 -13.51 6.37 1.70
N PHE A 21 -14.63 5.77 1.30
CA PHE A 21 -15.92 6.48 1.25
C PHE A 21 -17.00 5.91 2.15
N GLU A 22 -16.83 4.70 2.69
CA GLU A 22 -17.76 4.16 3.65
C GLU A 22 -17.32 4.46 5.09
N LYS A 23 -18.30 4.73 5.95
CA LYS A 23 -18.05 5.01 7.37
C LYS A 23 -17.62 3.72 8.09
N ASN A 24 -16.66 3.85 9.00
CA ASN A 24 -16.20 2.78 9.90
C ASN A 24 -15.70 1.51 9.17
N LYS A 25 -15.08 1.66 8.00
CA LYS A 25 -14.43 0.57 7.29
C LYS A 25 -12.92 0.61 7.51
N TYR A 26 -12.39 -0.47 8.11
CA TYR A 26 -10.97 -0.65 8.35
C TYR A 26 -10.34 -1.42 7.19
N ALA A 27 -9.18 -0.96 6.72
CA ALA A 27 -8.51 -1.53 5.54
C ALA A 27 -8.25 -3.05 5.67
N ASP A 28 -7.84 -3.50 6.86
CA ASP A 28 -7.61 -4.92 7.17
C ASP A 28 -8.89 -5.77 7.04
N LYS A 29 -10.03 -5.24 7.47
CA LYS A 29 -11.34 -5.92 7.37
C LYS A 29 -11.92 -5.89 5.96
N VAL A 30 -11.65 -4.84 5.19
CA VAL A 30 -12.05 -4.77 3.79
C VAL A 30 -11.27 -5.80 2.97
N ILE A 31 -9.94 -5.82 3.08
CA ILE A 31 -9.13 -6.78 2.34
C ILE A 31 -9.42 -8.22 2.77
N GLU A 32 -9.61 -8.48 4.07
CA GLU A 32 -9.97 -9.82 4.57
C GLU A 32 -11.26 -10.34 3.91
N ARG A 33 -12.30 -9.51 3.83
CA ARG A 33 -13.57 -9.89 3.19
C ARG A 33 -13.42 -10.07 1.68
N LEU A 34 -12.69 -9.19 1.00
CA LEU A 34 -12.42 -9.31 -0.43
C LEU A 34 -11.75 -10.66 -0.77
N LEU A 35 -10.69 -11.02 -0.03
CA LEU A 35 -9.95 -12.27 -0.26
C LEU A 35 -10.75 -13.52 0.10
N LYS A 36 -11.66 -13.43 1.09
CA LYS A 36 -12.59 -14.52 1.44
C LYS A 36 -13.68 -14.71 0.39
N ALA A 37 -14.20 -13.63 -0.19
CA ALA A 37 -15.18 -13.67 -1.26
C ALA A 37 -14.59 -14.27 -2.55
N ASN A 38 -13.32 -13.98 -2.85
CA ASN A 38 -12.63 -14.42 -4.06
C ASN A 38 -11.79 -15.69 -3.82
N LYS A 39 -12.45 -16.81 -3.49
CA LYS A 39 -11.78 -18.10 -3.20
C LYS A 39 -10.93 -18.66 -4.37
N LYS A 40 -11.23 -18.26 -5.61
CA LYS A 40 -10.52 -18.71 -6.82
C LYS A 40 -9.17 -18.02 -7.03
N TRP A 41 -8.87 -16.93 -6.30
CA TRP A 41 -7.58 -16.26 -6.41
C TRP A 41 -6.47 -17.09 -5.76
N GLY A 42 -5.42 -17.36 -6.53
CA GLY A 42 -4.23 -18.05 -6.07
C GLY A 42 -3.40 -17.20 -5.10
N SER A 43 -2.36 -17.79 -4.51
CA SER A 43 -1.45 -17.08 -3.59
C SER A 43 -0.85 -15.82 -4.22
N GLN A 44 -0.42 -15.91 -5.49
CA GLN A 44 0.16 -14.79 -6.23
C GLN A 44 -0.85 -13.65 -6.43
N ASP A 45 -2.08 -13.96 -6.84
CA ASP A 45 -3.14 -12.97 -7.02
C ASP A 45 -3.47 -12.24 -5.71
N ARG A 46 -3.57 -12.99 -4.61
CA ARG A 46 -3.82 -12.45 -3.27
C ARG A 46 -2.71 -11.52 -2.81
N ALA A 47 -1.46 -11.87 -3.08
CA ALA A 47 -0.30 -11.03 -2.78
C ALA A 47 -0.35 -9.73 -3.60
N VAL A 48 -0.58 -9.81 -4.91
CA VAL A 48 -0.70 -8.64 -5.80
C VAL A 48 -1.79 -7.69 -5.31
N VAL A 49 -3.00 -8.21 -5.02
CA VAL A 49 -4.12 -7.38 -4.57
C VAL A 49 -3.82 -6.72 -3.23
N SER A 50 -3.29 -7.46 -2.26
CA SER A 50 -2.97 -6.94 -0.93
C SER A 50 -1.89 -5.88 -0.99
N GLU A 51 -0.81 -6.12 -1.74
CA GLU A 51 0.31 -5.19 -1.84
C GLU A 51 -0.11 -3.88 -2.51
N ILE A 52 -0.81 -3.94 -3.65
CA ILE A 52 -1.30 -2.74 -4.35
C ILE A 52 -2.26 -1.97 -3.44
N PHE A 53 -3.21 -2.66 -2.80
CA PHE A 53 -4.20 -2.05 -1.91
C PHE A 53 -3.55 -1.28 -0.75
N TYR A 54 -2.67 -1.94 0.02
CA TYR A 54 -2.01 -1.30 1.15
C TYR A 54 -1.05 -0.18 0.73
N ASN A 55 -0.33 -0.36 -0.38
CA ASN A 55 0.55 0.69 -0.89
C ASN A 55 -0.23 1.92 -1.36
N ILE A 56 -1.40 1.76 -2.00
CA ILE A 56 -2.24 2.89 -2.38
C ILE A 56 -2.73 3.66 -1.15
N ILE A 57 -3.16 2.96 -0.10
CA ILE A 57 -3.60 3.61 1.15
C ILE A 57 -2.44 4.37 1.79
N ARG A 58 -1.28 3.72 1.93
CA ARG A 58 -0.06 4.31 2.51
C ARG A 58 0.39 5.55 1.74
N TRP A 59 0.40 5.47 0.41
CA TRP A 59 0.90 6.53 -0.47
C TRP A 59 -0.19 7.46 -1.03
N LYS A 60 -1.39 7.44 -0.46
CA LYS A 60 -2.57 8.15 -0.98
C LYS A 60 -2.31 9.62 -1.33
N LYS A 61 -1.77 10.40 -0.38
CA LYS A 61 -1.54 11.85 -0.56
C LYS A 61 -0.53 12.13 -1.67
N ARG A 62 0.51 11.31 -1.77
CA ARG A 62 1.51 11.40 -2.84
C ARG A 62 0.91 11.05 -4.20
N LEU A 63 0.06 10.04 -4.25
CA LEU A 63 -0.64 9.65 -5.48
C LEU A 63 -1.66 10.73 -5.93
N GLU A 64 -2.38 11.36 -5.00
CA GLU A 64 -3.25 12.51 -5.28
C GLU A 64 -2.48 13.66 -5.94
N TYR A 65 -1.25 13.93 -5.48
CA TYR A 65 -0.38 14.90 -6.14
C TYR A 65 -0.07 14.52 -7.59
N TYR A 66 0.28 13.26 -7.86
CA TYR A 66 0.52 12.78 -9.23
C TYR A 66 -0.74 12.81 -10.10
N MET A 67 -1.92 12.52 -9.54
CA MET A 67 -3.20 12.66 -10.23
C MET A 67 -3.57 14.11 -10.52
N GLY A 68 -3.08 15.05 -9.71
CA GLY A 68 -3.44 16.46 -9.75
C GLY A 68 -4.79 16.80 -9.17
N GLU A 69 -5.42 15.86 -8.47
CA GLU A 69 -6.69 16.03 -7.79
C GLU A 69 -6.79 15.04 -6.63
N GLY A 70 -7.67 15.32 -5.66
CA GLY A 70 -7.98 14.40 -4.58
C GLY A 70 -8.73 13.15 -5.05
N VAL A 71 -8.64 12.08 -4.27
CA VAL A 71 -9.38 10.83 -4.50
C VAL A 71 -10.88 11.07 -4.32
N LYS A 72 -11.67 10.61 -5.27
CA LYS A 72 -13.13 10.71 -5.35
C LYS A 72 -13.71 9.36 -5.79
N PRO A 73 -15.00 9.09 -5.53
CA PRO A 73 -15.62 7.81 -5.88
C PRO A 73 -15.54 7.43 -7.37
N ASN A 74 -15.34 8.41 -8.26
CA ASN A 74 -15.30 8.21 -9.70
C ASN A 74 -13.88 8.21 -10.30
N ASN A 75 -12.82 8.37 -9.50
CA ASN A 75 -11.45 8.45 -10.01
C ASN A 75 -10.49 7.41 -9.40
N ILE A 76 -11.02 6.36 -8.78
CA ILE A 76 -10.22 5.29 -8.15
C ILE A 76 -9.34 4.56 -9.16
N TYR A 77 -9.80 4.29 -10.39
CA TYR A 77 -8.94 3.71 -11.42
C TYR A 77 -7.77 4.62 -11.81
N LYS A 78 -7.95 5.95 -11.77
CA LYS A 78 -6.86 6.92 -11.97
C LYS A 78 -5.85 6.86 -10.83
N LEU A 79 -6.30 6.61 -9.60
CA LEU A 79 -5.42 6.38 -8.44
C LEU A 79 -4.61 5.08 -8.59
N ILE A 80 -5.26 3.98 -9.00
CA ILE A 80 -4.60 2.70 -9.27
C ILE A 80 -3.53 2.89 -10.35
N ILE A 81 -3.86 3.54 -11.46
CA ILE A 81 -2.90 3.83 -12.54
C ILE A 81 -1.75 4.73 -12.06
N ALA A 82 -2.02 5.76 -11.26
CA ALA A 82 -0.98 6.59 -10.69
C ALA A 82 0.02 5.76 -9.86
N TYR A 83 -0.48 4.82 -9.06
CA TYR A 83 0.36 3.91 -8.30
C TYR A 83 1.17 2.96 -9.18
N LEU A 84 0.55 2.34 -10.19
CA LEU A 84 1.22 1.40 -11.09
C LEU A 84 2.36 2.09 -11.85
N LEU A 85 2.12 3.32 -12.33
CA LEU A 85 3.14 4.12 -13.01
C LEU A 85 4.27 4.56 -12.07
N TRP A 86 3.93 4.98 -10.85
CA TRP A 86 4.91 5.44 -9.86
C TRP A 86 5.80 4.30 -9.35
N SER A 87 5.20 3.15 -9.03
CA SER A 87 5.90 1.94 -8.59
C SER A 87 6.61 1.18 -9.72
N LYS A 88 6.39 1.59 -10.99
CA LYS A 88 6.85 0.86 -12.18
C LYS A 88 6.37 -0.59 -12.21
N THR A 89 5.20 -0.86 -11.64
CA THR A 89 4.58 -2.19 -11.65
C THR A 89 4.06 -2.49 -13.05
N ASN A 90 4.41 -3.66 -13.58
CA ASN A 90 3.89 -4.08 -14.88
C ASN A 90 2.37 -4.34 -14.79
N TYR A 91 1.61 -3.89 -15.79
CA TYR A 91 0.17 -4.08 -15.81
C TYR A 91 -0.36 -4.24 -17.23
N LYS A 92 -1.45 -5.02 -17.37
CA LYS A 92 -2.21 -5.10 -18.62
C LYS A 92 -3.22 -3.96 -18.67
N LYS A 93 -3.38 -3.34 -19.84
CA LYS A 93 -4.42 -2.32 -20.03
C LYS A 93 -5.80 -2.98 -20.07
N PHE A 94 -6.73 -2.48 -19.25
CA PHE A 94 -8.14 -2.88 -19.23
C PHE A 94 -9.03 -1.70 -19.66
N GLU A 95 -10.29 -2.00 -19.99
CA GLU A 95 -11.29 -1.01 -20.41
C GLU A 95 -11.53 0.05 -19.34
N GLU A 96 -11.42 -0.30 -18.05
CA GLU A 96 -11.56 0.62 -16.93
C GLU A 96 -10.50 1.72 -16.89
N PHE A 97 -9.38 1.52 -17.61
CA PHE A 97 -8.32 2.50 -17.72
C PHE A 97 -8.51 3.44 -18.91
N ASP A 98 -9.51 3.21 -19.75
CA ASP A 98 -9.78 4.06 -20.90
C ASP A 98 -10.28 5.44 -20.47
N GLY A 99 -9.84 6.47 -21.20
CA GLY A 99 -10.13 7.87 -20.87
C GLY A 99 -9.24 8.48 -19.77
N ILE A 100 -8.41 7.70 -19.08
CA ILE A 100 -7.47 8.23 -18.09
C ILE A 100 -6.30 8.92 -18.79
N LYS A 101 -6.10 10.21 -18.51
CA LYS A 101 -4.97 11.02 -19.03
C LYS A 101 -3.65 10.64 -18.36
N ILE A 102 -3.05 9.53 -18.81
CA ILE A 102 -1.77 9.02 -18.30
C ILE A 102 -0.62 10.03 -18.50
N ALA A 103 -0.66 10.83 -19.57
CA ALA A 103 0.38 11.81 -19.91
C ALA A 103 0.62 12.84 -18.79
N ASP A 104 -0.44 13.31 -18.13
CA ASP A 104 -0.35 14.30 -17.05
C ASP A 104 0.38 13.71 -15.83
N ILE A 105 0.04 12.46 -15.48
CA ILE A 105 0.67 11.71 -14.38
C ILE A 105 2.16 11.50 -14.67
N LEU A 106 2.48 11.02 -15.89
CA LEU A 106 3.86 10.81 -16.32
C LEU A 106 4.68 12.10 -16.30
N THR A 107 4.08 13.23 -16.67
CA THR A 107 4.74 14.54 -16.66
C THR A 107 5.15 14.93 -15.23
N LYS A 108 4.29 14.70 -14.24
CA LYS A 108 4.64 14.92 -12.83
C LYS A 108 5.67 13.92 -12.30
N LEU A 109 5.55 12.64 -12.67
CA LEU A 109 6.53 11.62 -12.30
C LEU A 109 7.93 11.94 -12.84
N LYS A 110 8.01 12.44 -14.09
CA LYS A 110 9.27 12.85 -14.72
C LYS A 110 9.96 14.03 -14.02
N LYS A 111 9.22 14.89 -13.30
CA LYS A 111 9.84 15.95 -12.49
C LYS A 111 10.69 15.38 -11.35
N GLY A 112 10.39 14.18 -10.87
CA GLY A 112 11.15 13.50 -9.82
C GLY A 112 10.99 14.07 -8.41
N THR A 113 10.51 15.31 -8.28
CA THR A 113 10.32 16.01 -7.01
C THR A 113 8.85 16.30 -6.71
N VAL A 114 8.55 16.51 -5.44
CA VAL A 114 7.23 16.90 -4.94
C VAL A 114 7.36 18.20 -4.14
N PRO A 115 6.30 19.02 -4.03
CA PRO A 115 6.45 20.39 -3.53
C PRO A 115 6.54 20.50 -2.00
N THR A 116 6.11 19.49 -1.25
CA THR A 116 6.14 19.51 0.22
C THR A 116 6.58 18.17 0.79
N LYS A 117 7.15 18.20 2.00
CA LYS A 117 7.50 16.99 2.77
C LYS A 117 6.28 16.15 3.14
N ALA A 118 5.13 16.79 3.37
CA ALA A 118 3.86 16.11 3.58
C ALA A 118 3.47 15.23 2.38
N ILE A 119 3.64 15.73 1.16
CA ILE A 119 3.42 14.94 -0.07
C ILE A 119 4.53 13.89 -0.25
N GLU A 120 5.78 14.22 0.08
CA GLU A 120 6.92 13.31 -0.02
C GLU A 120 6.72 12.03 0.81
N HIS A 121 6.28 12.19 2.06
CA HIS A 121 6.02 11.10 3.00
C HIS A 121 4.56 10.64 3.03
N SER A 122 3.72 11.16 2.13
CA SER A 122 2.30 10.84 1.99
C SER A 122 1.44 10.97 3.26
N ILE A 123 1.57 12.10 3.94
CA ILE A 123 0.78 12.45 5.14
C ILE A 123 0.08 13.80 5.00
N PRO A 124 -0.98 14.08 5.78
CA PRO A 124 -1.58 15.40 5.85
C PRO A 124 -0.60 16.47 6.35
N GLU A 125 -0.78 17.72 5.94
CA GLU A 125 0.07 18.85 6.33
C GLU A 125 0.12 19.04 7.85
N TRP A 126 -1.04 18.99 8.53
CA TRP A 126 -1.09 19.12 10.00
C TRP A 126 -0.27 18.04 10.73
N LEU A 127 -0.15 16.84 10.15
CA LEU A 127 0.63 15.76 10.75
C LEU A 127 2.12 15.97 10.51
N ALA A 128 2.52 16.46 9.34
CA ALA A 128 3.91 16.84 9.08
C ALA A 128 4.37 17.94 10.04
N GLU A 129 3.56 19.00 10.22
CA GLU A 129 3.83 20.09 11.16
C GLU A 129 3.95 19.58 12.61
N THR A 130 3.07 18.65 12.99
CA THR A 130 3.11 18.04 14.34
C THR A 130 4.38 17.21 14.52
N LEU A 131 4.74 16.36 13.55
CA LEU A 131 5.92 15.51 13.63
C LEU A 131 7.22 16.33 13.63
N GLU A 132 7.31 17.37 12.81
CA GLU A 132 8.45 18.28 12.78
C GLU A 132 8.63 18.99 14.13
N LYS A 133 7.53 19.47 14.73
CA LYS A 133 7.57 20.11 16.05
C LYS A 133 8.00 19.16 17.16
N GLU A 134 7.46 17.95 17.20
CA GLU A 134 7.67 17.02 18.32
C GLU A 134 8.97 16.20 18.19
N LEU A 135 9.42 15.90 16.96
CA LEU A 135 10.59 15.04 16.70
C LEU A 135 11.80 15.80 16.14
N GLY A 136 11.64 17.05 15.73
CA GLY A 136 12.70 17.85 15.10
C GLY A 136 13.28 17.13 13.87
N GLU A 137 14.60 17.21 13.67
CA GLU A 137 15.30 16.62 12.51
C GLU A 137 15.09 15.10 12.32
N LYS A 138 14.63 14.37 13.34
CA LYS A 138 14.40 12.91 13.25
C LYS A 138 13.11 12.54 12.54
N TRP A 139 12.17 13.48 12.38
CA TRP A 139 10.82 13.19 11.93
C TRP A 139 10.78 12.51 10.54
N GLU A 140 11.64 12.95 9.61
CA GLU A 140 11.72 12.35 8.27
C GLU A 140 12.18 10.89 8.35
N LYS A 141 13.16 10.58 9.22
CA LYS A 141 13.65 9.21 9.43
C LYS A 141 12.53 8.29 9.93
N GLU A 142 11.74 8.75 10.89
CA GLU A 142 10.58 8.00 11.38
C GLU A 142 9.54 7.79 10.27
N MET A 143 9.30 8.82 9.45
CA MET A 143 8.37 8.71 8.32
C MET A 143 8.87 7.80 7.20
N TYR A 144 10.18 7.68 6.99
CA TYR A 144 10.74 6.67 6.10
C TYR A 144 10.44 5.27 6.64
N ALA A 145 10.74 5.01 7.92
CA ALA A 145 10.49 3.71 8.55
C ALA A 145 8.99 3.32 8.55
N LEU A 146 8.09 4.28 8.83
CA LEU A 146 6.64 4.05 8.80
C LEU A 146 6.09 3.74 7.40
N ASN A 147 6.77 4.21 6.36
CA ASN A 147 6.38 3.97 4.97
C ASN A 147 6.96 2.67 4.39
N GLU A 148 7.85 2.00 5.13
CA GLU A 148 8.33 0.67 4.76
C GLU A 148 7.32 -0.40 5.17
N GLN A 149 7.39 -1.56 4.50
CA GLN A 149 6.61 -2.71 4.90
C GLN A 149 7.19 -3.25 6.22
N ALA A 150 6.34 -3.32 7.25
CA ALA A 150 6.76 -3.87 8.54
C ALA A 150 7.18 -5.34 8.41
N PRO A 151 8.30 -5.75 9.05
CA PRO A 151 8.68 -7.14 9.11
C PRO A 151 7.65 -7.96 9.90
N THR A 152 7.56 -9.26 9.62
CA THR A 152 6.72 -10.16 10.40
C THR A 152 7.43 -10.47 11.72
N VAL A 153 6.89 -9.96 12.82
CA VAL A 153 7.43 -10.16 14.17
C VAL A 153 6.58 -11.19 14.91
N LEU A 154 7.23 -12.23 15.43
CA LEU A 154 6.60 -13.27 16.24
C LEU A 154 7.03 -13.13 17.70
N ARG A 155 6.11 -13.41 18.62
CA ARG A 155 6.40 -13.51 20.06
C ARG A 155 6.31 -14.97 20.49
N ALA A 156 7.41 -15.55 20.96
CA ALA A 156 7.42 -16.88 21.54
C ALA A 156 6.51 -16.93 22.79
N ASN A 157 5.66 -17.96 22.89
CA ASN A 157 4.88 -18.21 24.09
C ASN A 157 5.78 -18.91 25.13
N SER A 158 6.28 -18.14 26.09
CA SER A 158 7.23 -18.62 27.13
C SER A 158 6.69 -19.73 28.04
N LEU A 159 5.38 -19.96 28.07
CA LEU A 159 4.79 -21.12 28.77
C LEU A 159 4.95 -22.44 28.01
N ARG A 160 5.33 -22.39 26.72
CA ARG A 160 5.37 -23.56 25.82
C ARG A 160 6.71 -23.77 25.15
N THR A 161 7.49 -22.71 24.91
CA THR A 161 8.76 -22.77 24.17
C THR A 161 9.62 -21.54 24.49
N THR A 162 10.89 -21.58 24.12
CA THR A 162 11.81 -20.44 24.15
C THR A 162 12.00 -19.82 22.76
N THR A 163 12.52 -18.58 22.68
CA THR A 163 12.85 -17.94 21.39
C THR A 163 13.82 -18.78 20.56
N LYS A 164 14.79 -19.43 21.20
CA LYS A 164 15.80 -20.26 20.51
C LYS A 164 15.18 -21.51 19.89
N GLU A 165 14.31 -22.19 20.65
CA GLU A 165 13.58 -23.36 20.17
C GLU A 165 12.65 -22.98 19.02
N LEU A 166 11.88 -21.89 19.14
CA LEU A 166 11.01 -21.43 18.05
C LEU A 166 11.79 -21.11 16.76
N ILE A 167 12.98 -20.51 16.85
CA ILE A 167 13.84 -20.27 15.68
C ILE A 167 14.30 -21.59 15.05
N SER A 168 14.63 -22.59 15.87
CA SER A 168 14.99 -23.94 15.40
C SER A 168 13.82 -24.61 14.68
N ASP A 169 12.63 -24.60 15.30
CA ASP A 169 11.42 -25.21 14.74
C ASP A 169 11.06 -24.57 13.37
N LEU A 170 11.15 -23.25 13.26
CA LEU A 170 10.93 -22.53 12.00
C LEU A 170 12.00 -22.86 10.95
N SER A 171 13.25 -23.03 11.36
CA SER A 171 14.33 -23.43 10.45
C SER A 171 14.09 -24.82 9.86
N ASP A 172 13.54 -25.76 10.64
CA ASP A 172 13.19 -27.10 10.15
C ASP A 172 12.08 -27.05 9.08
N GLU A 173 11.23 -26.03 9.12
CA GLU A 173 10.22 -25.72 8.08
C GLU A 173 10.77 -24.86 6.92
N ASN A 174 12.08 -24.60 6.86
CA ASN A 174 12.74 -23.71 5.91
C ASN A 174 12.30 -22.24 6.00
N ILE A 175 11.89 -21.79 7.19
CA ILE A 175 11.52 -20.41 7.48
C ILE A 175 12.67 -19.74 8.22
N VAL A 176 13.37 -18.82 7.53
CA VAL A 176 14.47 -18.05 8.11
C VAL A 176 13.93 -17.06 9.15
N SER A 177 14.48 -17.10 10.35
CA SER A 177 14.12 -16.19 11.45
C SER A 177 15.36 -15.82 12.28
N TYR A 178 15.29 -14.68 12.96
CA TYR A 178 16.39 -14.14 13.78
C TYR A 178 15.84 -13.43 15.01
N PRO A 179 16.60 -13.37 16.12
CA PRO A 179 16.22 -12.57 17.29
C PRO A 179 16.27 -11.07 16.96
N ILE A 180 15.34 -10.31 17.53
CA ILE A 180 15.30 -8.84 17.46
C ILE A 180 16.11 -8.25 18.61
#